data_AF-A0A6G1BSV5-F1
#
_entry.id   AF-A0A6G1BSV5-F1
#
_cell.length_a   1.000
_cell.length_b   1.000
_cell.length_c   1.000
_cell.angle_alpha   90.00
_cell.angle_beta   90.00
_cell.angle_gamma   90.00
#
_symmetry.space_group_name_H-M   'P 1'
#
loop_
_entity.id
_entity.type
_entity.pdbx_description
1 polymer ?
#
loop_
_entity_poly.entity_id
_entity_poly.type
_entity_poly.pdbx_seq_one_letter_code
_entity_poly.pdbx_strand_id
1 'polypeptide(L)'
;MAVAGAVVTSGGLLLLLAVACVAYNDAGELPPISRRSFPEGFIFRTSSSSYQYEGGVAEGGRGPSIWDTFAHQYPGMLTVNDKKEKAMRHYFELTTL
;
A
#
# COMPACT_ATOMS: atom_id res chain seq x y z
N MET A 1 -62.59 21.62 0.26
CA MET A 1 -62.10 21.06 -1.01
C MET A 1 -61.46 22.22 -1.76
N ALA A 2 -60.21 22.23 -2.23
CA ALA A 2 -59.21 21.20 -2.44
C ALA A 2 -57.82 21.80 -2.15
N VAL A 3 -56.91 20.99 -1.60
CA VAL A 3 -55.50 21.34 -1.50
C VAL A 3 -54.88 21.23 -2.89
N ALA A 4 -54.34 22.34 -3.41
CA ALA A 4 -53.65 22.35 -4.70
C ALA A 4 -52.35 21.56 -4.57
N GLY A 5 -52.37 20.29 -4.98
CA GLY A 5 -51.17 19.45 -5.07
C GLY A 5 -50.25 20.03 -6.13
N ALA A 6 -49.10 20.54 -5.71
CA ALA A 6 -48.05 20.98 -6.62
C ALA A 6 -47.60 19.78 -7.48
N VAL A 7 -48.01 19.76 -8.75
CA VAL A 7 -47.54 18.78 -9.72
C VAL A 7 -46.06 19.04 -9.95
N VAL A 8 -45.20 18.14 -9.46
CA VAL A 8 -43.80 18.13 -9.87
C VAL A 8 -43.79 17.76 -11.35
N THR A 9 -43.66 18.77 -12.22
CA THR A 9 -43.55 18.52 -13.65
C THR A 9 -42.28 17.68 -13.89
N SER A 10 -42.31 16.77 -14.86
CA SER A 10 -41.16 15.90 -15.18
C SER A 10 -39.84 16.69 -15.33
N GLY A 11 -39.91 17.93 -15.83
CA GLY A 11 -38.78 18.86 -15.89
C GLY A 11 -38.30 19.38 -14.52
N GLY A 12 -39.19 19.60 -13.55
CA GLY A 12 -38.83 19.97 -12.19
C GLY A 12 -38.15 18.83 -11.43
N LEU A 13 -38.59 17.58 -11.62
CA LEU A 13 -37.91 16.41 -11.07
C LEU A 13 -36.53 16.20 -11.69
N LEU A 14 -36.41 16.33 -13.02
CA LEU A 14 -35.11 16.26 -13.70
C LEU A 14 -34.16 17.37 -13.25
N LEU A 15 -34.67 18.59 -13.03
CA LEU A 15 -33.87 19.69 -12.50
C LEU A 15 -33.40 19.41 -11.07
N LEU A 16 -34.29 18.90 -10.21
CA LEU A 16 -33.93 18.51 -8.84
C LEU A 16 -32.90 17.38 -8.81
N LEU A 17 -33.04 16.37 -9.68
CA LEU A 17 -32.09 15.28 -9.81
C LEU A 17 -30.74 15.77 -10.37
N ALA A 18 -30.75 16.69 -11.34
CA ALA A 18 -29.53 17.30 -11.87
C ALA A 18 -28.81 18.14 -10.79
N VAL A 19 -29.55 18.94 -10.02
CA VAL A 19 -29.00 19.71 -8.89
C VAL A 19 -28.45 18.80 -7.81
N ALA A 20 -29.15 17.72 -7.47
CA ALA A 20 -28.68 16.72 -6.52
C ALA A 20 -27.42 15.99 -7.02
N CYS A 21 -27.36 15.65 -8.32
CA CYS A 21 -26.16 15.09 -8.95
C CYS A 21 -24.98 16.06 -8.87
N VAL A 22 -25.16 17.34 -9.22
CA VAL A 22 -24.09 18.35 -9.15
C VAL A 22 -23.59 18.53 -7.71
N ALA A 23 -24.49 18.59 -6.73
CA ALA A 23 -24.12 18.69 -5.31
C ALA A 23 -23.43 17.42 -4.79
N TYR A 24 -23.81 16.23 -5.26
CA TYR A 24 -23.16 14.97 -4.91
C TYR A 24 -21.73 14.87 -5.46
N ASN A 25 -21.50 15.39 -6.67
CA ASN A 25 -20.16 15.40 -7.27
C ASN A 25 -19.21 16.39 -6.58
N ASP A 26 -19.73 17.42 -5.90
CA ASP A 26 -18.93 18.36 -5.08
C ASP A 26 -18.55 17.77 -3.70
N ALA A 27 -19.20 16.68 -3.28
CA ALA A 27 -18.91 15.98 -2.02
C ALA A 27 -17.63 15.11 -2.08
N GLY A 28 -16.87 15.19 -3.17
CA GLY A 28 -15.74 14.32 -3.45
C GLY A 28 -14.40 15.02 -3.32
N GLU A 29 -13.96 15.33 -2.09
CA GLU A 29 -12.55 15.25 -1.71
C GLU A 29 -12.41 15.46 -0.19
N LEU A 30 -11.94 14.43 0.51
CA LEU A 30 -11.45 14.61 1.88
C LEU A 30 -10.24 15.55 1.82
N PRO A 31 -10.08 16.47 2.81
CA PRO A 31 -8.93 17.35 2.83
C PRO A 31 -7.62 16.53 2.77
N PRO A 32 -6.58 17.02 2.08
CA PRO A 32 -5.31 16.31 1.98
C PRO A 32 -4.78 15.94 3.37
N ILE A 33 -4.46 14.65 3.57
CA ILE A 33 -3.85 14.20 4.82
C ILE A 33 -2.47 14.84 4.97
N SER A 34 -2.21 15.42 6.13
CA SER A 34 -0.93 16.08 6.43
C SER A 34 -0.44 15.71 7.82
N ARG A 35 0.78 16.14 8.18
CA ARG A 35 1.29 15.98 9.55
C ARG A 35 0.34 16.56 10.61
N ARG A 36 -0.41 17.60 10.27
CA ARG A 36 -1.38 18.27 11.17
C ARG A 36 -2.63 17.44 11.43
N SER A 37 -2.86 16.38 10.64
CA SER A 37 -3.95 15.43 10.83
C SER A 37 -3.69 14.46 12.01
N PHE A 38 -2.51 14.51 12.63
CA PHE A 38 -2.10 13.65 13.75
C PHE A 38 -1.82 14.51 15.01
N PRO A 39 -2.00 13.97 16.23
CA PRO A 39 -1.69 14.69 17.47
C PRO A 39 -0.26 15.25 17.51
N GLU A 40 -0.07 16.33 18.27
CA GLU A 40 1.26 16.86 18.55
C GLU A 40 2.13 15.77 19.20
N GLY A 41 3.38 15.64 18.73
CA GLY A 41 4.29 14.59 19.19
C GLY A 41 4.10 13.21 18.54
N PHE A 42 3.16 13.03 17.60
CA PHE A 42 3.04 11.78 16.84
C PHE A 42 4.34 11.47 16.08
N ILE A 43 4.90 10.27 16.31
CA ILE A 43 6.17 9.83 15.72
C ILE A 43 5.93 8.92 14.53
N PHE A 44 6.34 9.38 13.34
CA PHE A 44 6.46 8.52 12.16
C PHE A 44 7.81 7.82 12.19
N ARG A 45 7.81 6.49 12.04
CA ARG A 45 9.03 5.68 12.04
C ARG A 45 9.07 4.78 10.80
N THR A 46 10.28 4.33 10.48
CA THR A 46 10.54 3.30 9.47
C THR A 46 11.20 2.10 10.17
N SER A 47 11.03 0.89 9.60
CA SER A 47 11.62 -0.35 10.10
C SER A 47 12.15 -1.18 8.93
N SER A 48 13.23 -1.91 9.18
CA SER A 48 13.82 -2.88 8.24
C SER A 48 14.05 -4.23 8.95
N SER A 49 14.45 -5.25 8.18
CA SER A 49 14.88 -6.54 8.72
C SER A 49 16.27 -6.92 8.20
N SER A 50 17.04 -7.66 9.00
CA SER A 50 18.45 -7.99 8.72
C SER A 50 18.61 -8.78 7.42
N TYR A 51 17.85 -9.87 7.23
CA TYR A 51 17.94 -10.71 6.03
C TYR A 51 17.64 -9.94 4.73
N GLN A 52 16.80 -8.90 4.79
CA GLN A 52 16.45 -8.10 3.61
C GLN A 52 17.49 -7.04 3.25
N TYR A 53 18.34 -6.62 4.18
CA TYR A 53 19.20 -5.43 4.00
C TYR A 53 20.69 -5.67 4.27
N GLU A 54 21.06 -6.52 5.23
CA GLU A 54 22.46 -6.65 5.66
C GLU A 54 23.32 -7.45 4.68
N GLY A 55 22.81 -8.55 4.12
CA GLY A 55 23.60 -9.44 3.27
C GLY A 55 24.68 -10.19 4.05
N GLY A 56 25.89 -10.31 3.47
CA GLY A 56 27.09 -10.81 4.17
C GLY A 56 26.94 -12.19 4.83
N VAL A 57 26.28 -13.14 4.16
CA VAL A 57 25.85 -14.42 4.75
C VAL A 57 27.01 -15.29 5.20
N ALA A 58 28.11 -15.25 4.44
CA ALA A 58 29.33 -16.00 4.70
C ALA A 58 30.43 -15.13 5.36
N GLU A 59 30.11 -13.90 5.77
CA GLU A 59 31.09 -12.94 6.30
C GLU A 59 31.04 -12.84 7.84
N GLY A 60 32.15 -12.39 8.44
CA GLY A 60 32.18 -11.95 9.84
C GLY A 60 31.91 -13.02 10.90
N GLY A 61 31.97 -14.31 10.56
CA GLY A 61 31.66 -15.41 11.49
C GLY A 61 30.17 -15.55 11.81
N ARG A 62 29.29 -14.98 10.98
CA ARG A 62 27.83 -15.14 11.10
C ARG A 62 27.43 -16.61 10.96
N GLY A 63 26.60 -17.10 11.87
CA GLY A 63 26.00 -18.43 11.78
C GLY A 63 24.78 -18.47 10.83
N PRO A 64 24.45 -19.65 10.27
CA PRO A 64 23.34 -19.80 9.34
C PRO A 64 21.99 -19.51 10.02
N SER A 65 21.12 -18.80 9.31
CA SER A 65 19.74 -18.53 9.69
C SER A 65 18.77 -19.51 9.01
N ILE A 66 17.55 -19.63 9.54
CA ILE A 66 16.48 -20.44 8.92
C ILE A 66 16.18 -19.95 7.49
N TRP A 67 16.25 -18.63 7.26
CA TRP A 67 16.06 -18.06 5.93
C TRP A 67 17.16 -18.48 4.96
N ASP A 68 18.39 -18.66 5.45
CA ASP A 68 19.51 -19.15 4.65
C ASP A 68 19.19 -20.59 4.21
N THR A 69 18.76 -21.46 5.14
CA THR A 69 18.38 -22.85 4.82
C THR A 69 17.22 -22.93 3.83
N PHE A 70 16.16 -22.14 4.06
CA PHE A 70 14.98 -22.13 3.20
C PHE A 70 15.31 -21.68 1.78
N ALA A 71 16.08 -20.61 1.63
CA ALA A 71 16.47 -20.10 0.33
C ALA A 71 17.30 -21.12 -0.46
N HIS A 72 18.21 -21.85 0.21
CA HIS A 72 19.00 -22.92 -0.41
C HIS A 72 18.18 -24.12 -0.83
N GLN A 73 17.25 -24.56 0.01
CA GLN A 73 16.48 -25.78 -0.25
C GLN A 73 15.38 -25.56 -1.29
N TYR A 74 14.83 -24.35 -1.39
CA TYR A 74 13.67 -24.06 -2.22
C TYR A 74 13.84 -22.78 -3.06
N PRO A 75 14.85 -22.71 -3.95
CA PRO A 75 15.14 -21.51 -4.74
C PRO A 75 13.96 -21.04 -5.61
N GLY A 76 13.11 -21.97 -6.07
CA GLY A 76 11.92 -21.67 -6.87
C GLY A 76 10.69 -21.17 -6.08
N MET A 77 10.73 -21.17 -4.75
CA MET A 77 9.64 -20.65 -3.91
C MET A 77 9.83 -19.16 -3.55
N LEU A 78 10.97 -18.57 -3.89
CA LEU A 78 11.25 -17.17 -3.65
C LEU A 78 10.75 -16.34 -4.83
N THR A 79 9.76 -15.48 -4.60
CA THR A 79 9.36 -14.47 -5.59
C THR A 79 10.35 -13.31 -5.55
N VAL A 80 11.26 -13.30 -6.52
CA VAL A 80 12.27 -12.25 -6.64
C VAL A 80 11.84 -11.28 -7.73
N ASN A 81 11.63 -10.01 -7.37
CA ASN A 81 11.47 -8.96 -8.38
C ASN A 81 12.81 -8.77 -9.11
N ASP A 82 12.81 -8.44 -10.40
CA ASP A 82 14.00 -8.33 -11.26
C ASP A 82 15.16 -7.53 -10.64
N LYS A 83 14.86 -6.46 -9.89
CA LYS A 83 15.87 -5.63 -9.19
C LYS A 83 16.59 -6.34 -8.04
N LYS A 84 15.91 -7.29 -7.39
CA LYS A 84 16.44 -8.10 -6.26
C LYS A 84 17.11 -9.39 -6.74
N GLU A 85 16.96 -9.72 -8.02
CA GLU A 85 17.54 -10.92 -8.62
C GLU A 85 19.07 -10.92 -8.49
N LYS A 86 19.72 -9.77 -8.67
CA LYS A 86 21.18 -9.65 -8.56
C LYS A 86 21.68 -9.91 -7.12
N ALA A 87 20.95 -9.40 -6.12
CA ALA A 87 21.28 -9.62 -4.71
C ALA A 87 21.08 -11.09 -4.31
N MET A 88 19.99 -11.71 -4.79
CA MET A 88 19.71 -13.12 -4.55
C MET A 88 20.68 -14.05 -5.29
N ARG A 89 21.06 -13.73 -6.53
CA ARG A 89 22.08 -14.49 -7.29
C ARG A 89 23.42 -14.48 -6.58
N HIS A 90 23.87 -13.31 -6.11
CA HIS A 90 25.10 -13.19 -5.34
C HIS A 90 25.02 -13.95 -4.00
N TYR A 91 23.85 -13.92 -3.34
CA TYR A 91 23.57 -14.70 -2.13
C TYR A 91 23.72 -16.20 -2.36
N PHE A 92 23.16 -16.72 -3.47
CA PHE A 92 23.30 -18.12 -3.84
C PHE A 92 24.75 -18.51 -4.12
N GLU A 93 25.49 -17.69 -4.87
CA GLU A 93 26.90 -17.95 -5.19
C GLU A 93 27.80 -17.99 -3.95
N LEU A 94 27.55 -17.13 -2.95
CA LEU A 94 28.35 -17.08 -1.73
C LEU A 94 28.09 -18.23 -0.74
N THR A 95 26.95 -18.90 -0.86
CA THR A 95 26.58 -19.95 0.12
C THR A 95 26.65 -21.37 -0.48
N THR A 96 26.96 -21.50 -1.78
CA THR A 96 27.26 -22.80 -2.42
C THR A 96 28.75 -23.17 -2.42
N LEU A 97 29.62 -22.34 -1.82
CA LEU A 97 31.02 -22.65 -1.51
C LEU A 97 31.16 -23.20 -0.09
#